data_AF-A0A3G6J0G8-F1
#
_entry.id   AF-A0A3G6J0G8-F1
#
_cell.length_a   1.000
_cell.length_b   1.000
_cell.length_c   1.000
_cell.angle_alpha   90.00
_cell.angle_beta   90.00
_cell.angle_gamma   90.00
#
_symmetry.space_group_name_H-M   'P 1'
#
loop_
_entity.id
_entity.type
_entity.pdbx_description
1 polymer ?
#
loop_
_entity_poly.entity_id
_entity_poly.type
_entity_poly.pdbx_seq_one_letter_code
_entity_poly.pdbx_strand_id
1 'polypeptide(L)'
;MSFDDRYANILGGHQRNAPRTYPKVPAEPGLVVEVLADGFVGAVINFERTYDGDFLRLEDRYGRERLFKMRPGAFMIDGQRVELTRFVPQRAPQRSNSGSRRVENVEAKIAAPSRIWVEGVHDAAIVEKIWGHDLRVEGVVVEYLEGLDNLQSKLEEFQPGPGRRVGVLADHLIEGTKESRLTRSVGPHVLVTGHPFIDIWAAVKPERVGLNAWPEVPYGEDWKMGVCRRVGWSNPKDGWRRVYQAVDTFRDVDSTLIGAVERLVDFVTDETLSKEDLL
;
A
#
# COMPACT_ATOMS: atom_id res chain seq x y z
N MET A 1 12.82 55.67 30.89
CA MET A 1 12.47 56.53 29.75
C MET A 1 12.74 55.73 28.49
N SER A 2 11.69 55.20 27.86
CA SER A 2 11.80 54.44 26.60
C SER A 2 11.93 55.45 25.47
N PHE A 3 13.04 55.40 24.74
CA PHE A 3 13.18 56.16 23.50
C PHE A 3 12.23 55.55 22.47
N ASP A 4 11.19 56.30 22.13
CA ASP A 4 10.24 55.99 21.08
C ASP A 4 10.97 56.04 19.74
N ASP A 5 11.32 54.87 19.21
CA ASP A 5 12.05 54.71 17.95
C ASP A 5 11.11 54.94 16.75
N ARG A 6 10.79 56.23 16.55
CA ARG A 6 9.89 56.72 15.51
C ARG A 6 10.48 56.65 14.10
N TYR A 7 11.66 56.05 13.92
CA TYR A 7 12.37 55.96 12.64
C TYR A 7 12.70 54.53 12.19
N ALA A 8 12.20 53.50 12.88
CA ALA A 8 12.54 52.10 12.60
C ALA A 8 12.03 51.54 11.24
N ASN A 9 11.28 52.29 10.43
CA ASN A 9 10.65 51.74 9.23
C ASN A 9 10.67 52.67 7.99
N ILE A 10 11.81 53.28 7.71
CA ILE A 10 12.00 54.08 6.48
C ILE A 10 12.36 53.19 5.26
N LEU A 11 12.82 51.95 5.50
CA LEU A 11 13.21 51.01 4.45
C LEU A 11 12.11 50.00 4.06
N GLY A 12 11.00 49.94 4.80
CA GLY A 12 9.82 49.18 4.39
C GLY A 12 9.08 49.94 3.30
N GLY A 13 9.31 49.58 2.03
CA GLY A 13 8.66 50.20 0.88
C GLY A 13 7.15 50.40 1.09
N HIS A 14 6.61 51.51 0.58
CA HIS A 14 5.21 51.91 0.79
C HIS A 14 4.23 50.75 0.57
N GLN A 15 3.23 50.59 1.46
CA GLN A 15 2.13 49.61 1.29
C GLN A 15 1.42 49.72 -0.07
N ARG A 16 1.51 50.88 -0.74
CA ARG A 16 1.02 51.11 -2.11
C ARG A 16 1.73 50.27 -3.19
N ASN A 17 2.90 49.72 -2.90
CA ASN A 17 3.68 48.85 -3.79
C ASN A 17 3.51 47.36 -3.48
N ALA A 18 2.64 46.98 -2.54
CA ALA A 18 2.34 45.58 -2.28
C ALA A 18 1.58 44.98 -3.48
N PRO A 19 2.03 43.84 -4.05
CA PRO A 19 1.33 43.18 -5.14
C PRO A 19 -0.09 42.81 -4.71
N ARG A 20 -1.07 43.14 -5.55
CA ARG A 20 -2.49 42.87 -5.27
C ARG A 20 -2.70 41.35 -5.20
N THR A 21 -3.20 40.87 -4.06
CA THR A 21 -3.54 39.47 -3.86
C THR A 21 -4.99 39.21 -4.29
N TYR A 22 -5.23 38.06 -4.92
CA TYR A 22 -6.56 37.63 -5.35
C TYR A 22 -6.91 36.28 -4.68
N PRO A 23 -8.19 35.98 -4.44
CA PRO A 23 -8.61 34.65 -4.02
C PRO A 23 -8.13 33.60 -5.04
N LYS A 24 -7.50 32.53 -4.53
CA LYS A 24 -7.03 31.42 -5.35
C LYS A 24 -8.15 30.42 -5.55
N VAL A 25 -8.46 30.10 -6.80
CA VAL A 25 -9.52 29.15 -7.16
C VAL A 25 -8.97 28.10 -8.12
N PRO A 26 -9.10 26.80 -7.83
CA PRO A 26 -8.74 25.75 -8.79
C PRO A 26 -9.57 25.86 -10.07
N ALA A 27 -8.93 25.82 -11.23
CA ALA A 27 -9.58 25.83 -12.52
C ALA A 27 -10.17 24.44 -12.84
N GLU A 28 -11.24 24.08 -12.14
CA GLU A 28 -11.96 22.81 -12.33
C GLU A 28 -12.67 22.78 -13.69
N PRO A 29 -12.64 21.67 -14.44
CA PRO A 29 -13.45 21.53 -15.65
C PRO A 29 -14.93 21.84 -15.37
N GLY A 30 -15.54 22.67 -16.21
CA GLY A 30 -16.91 23.17 -16.05
C GLY A 30 -17.02 24.48 -15.26
N LEU A 31 -15.96 24.94 -14.57
CA LEU A 31 -15.95 26.24 -13.92
C LEU A 31 -16.10 27.34 -14.96
N VAL A 32 -17.11 28.20 -14.82
CA VAL A 32 -17.35 29.33 -15.71
C VAL A 32 -16.59 30.55 -15.19
N VAL A 33 -15.77 31.15 -16.06
CA VAL A 33 -14.97 32.33 -15.73
C VAL A 33 -15.11 33.39 -16.81
N GLU A 34 -14.98 34.66 -16.41
CA GLU A 34 -14.90 35.80 -17.31
C GLU A 34 -13.45 36.28 -17.43
N VAL A 35 -12.98 36.52 -18.66
CA VAL A 35 -11.65 37.05 -18.93
C VAL A 35 -11.69 38.57 -18.92
N LEU A 36 -10.97 39.19 -17.99
CA LEU A 36 -11.01 40.65 -17.79
C LEU A 36 -10.51 41.44 -19.02
N ALA A 37 -9.55 40.89 -19.77
CA ALA A 37 -8.89 41.60 -20.86
C ALA A 37 -9.82 41.90 -22.04
N ASP A 38 -10.79 41.02 -22.31
CA ASP A 38 -11.64 41.11 -23.50
C ASP A 38 -13.11 40.72 -23.25
N GLY A 39 -13.49 40.41 -22.01
CA GLY A 39 -14.86 40.08 -21.61
C GLY A 39 -15.32 38.68 -22.05
N PHE A 40 -14.40 37.80 -22.47
CA PHE A 40 -14.79 36.45 -22.87
C PHE A 40 -15.29 35.63 -21.67
N VAL A 41 -16.49 35.05 -21.78
CA VAL A 41 -17.07 34.18 -20.76
C VAL A 41 -17.11 32.74 -21.27
N GLY A 42 -16.50 31.82 -20.55
CA GLY A 42 -16.49 30.41 -20.93
C GLY A 42 -16.24 29.46 -19.77
N ALA A 43 -16.63 28.20 -19.97
CA ALA A 43 -16.36 27.10 -19.07
C ALA A 43 -14.95 26.55 -19.29
N VAL A 44 -14.25 26.21 -18.22
CA VAL A 44 -12.97 25.52 -18.29
C VAL A 44 -13.16 24.15 -18.91
N ILE A 45 -12.47 23.88 -20.02
CA ILE A 45 -12.48 22.56 -20.65
C ILE A 45 -11.15 21.83 -20.50
N ASN A 46 -10.04 22.57 -20.51
CA ASN A 46 -8.72 21.96 -20.37
C ASN A 46 -7.68 22.96 -19.83
N PHE A 47 -6.62 22.41 -19.26
CA PHE A 47 -5.41 23.12 -18.87
C PHE A 47 -4.25 22.71 -19.79
N GLU A 48 -3.49 23.67 -20.28
CA GLU A 48 -2.36 23.44 -21.17
C GLU A 48 -1.10 24.10 -20.63
N ARG A 49 -0.01 23.35 -20.54
CA ARG A 49 1.30 23.92 -20.22
C ARG A 49 2.12 24.05 -21.49
N THR A 50 2.48 25.27 -21.83
CA THR A 50 3.35 25.58 -22.97
C THR A 50 4.72 26.04 -22.45
N TYR A 51 5.68 26.24 -23.36
CA TYR A 51 6.98 26.81 -22.99
C TYR A 51 6.86 28.24 -22.43
N ASP A 52 5.78 28.96 -22.77
CA ASP A 52 5.50 30.33 -22.32
C ASP A 52 4.68 30.36 -21.00
N GLY A 53 4.39 29.20 -20.40
CA GLY A 53 3.74 29.08 -19.09
C GLY A 53 2.41 28.34 -19.14
N ASP A 54 1.58 28.60 -18.12
CA ASP A 54 0.31 27.91 -17.91
C ASP A 54 -0.84 28.63 -18.63
N PHE A 55 -1.64 27.87 -19.37
CA PHE A 55 -2.78 28.34 -20.15
C PHE A 55 -4.04 27.56 -19.79
N LEU A 56 -5.17 28.24 -19.94
CA LEU A 56 -6.49 27.73 -19.71
C LEU A 56 -7.28 27.78 -21.01
N ARG A 57 -7.85 26.65 -21.40
CA ARG A 57 -8.76 26.56 -22.53
C ARG A 57 -10.19 26.71 -22.03
N LEU A 58 -10.87 27.71 -22.56
CA LEU A 58 -12.26 28.04 -22.24
C LEU A 58 -13.16 27.83 -23.46
N GLU A 59 -14.35 27.30 -23.24
CA GLU A 59 -15.41 27.16 -24.24
C GLU A 59 -16.58 28.08 -23.89
N ASP A 60 -17.05 28.91 -24.83
CA ASP A 60 -18.24 29.73 -24.63
C ASP A 60 -19.56 28.96 -24.90
N ARG A 61 -20.69 29.61 -24.62
CA ARG A 61 -22.04 29.03 -24.84
C ARG A 61 -22.36 28.68 -26.31
N TYR A 62 -21.55 29.12 -27.26
CA TYR A 62 -21.70 28.85 -28.68
C TYR A 62 -20.69 27.78 -29.18
N GLY A 63 -19.93 27.17 -28.27
CA GLY A 63 -18.92 26.16 -28.59
C GLY A 63 -17.61 26.73 -29.12
N ARG A 64 -17.35 28.04 -28.95
CA ARG A 64 -16.07 28.64 -29.37
C ARG A 64 -15.02 28.42 -28.30
N GLU A 65 -13.95 27.73 -28.67
CA GLU A 65 -12.80 27.52 -27.79
C GLU A 65 -11.72 28.60 -27.94
N ARG A 66 -11.15 29.04 -26.81
CA ARG A 66 -10.03 29.98 -26.78
C ARG A 66 -9.06 29.65 -25.64
N LEU A 67 -7.77 29.90 -25.88
CA LEU A 67 -6.70 29.75 -24.91
C LEU A 67 -6.35 31.09 -24.26
N PHE A 68 -6.24 31.10 -22.93
CA PHE A 68 -5.91 32.27 -22.14
C PHE A 68 -4.75 31.97 -21.19
N LYS A 69 -3.75 32.85 -21.14
CA LYS A 69 -2.62 32.70 -20.23
C LYS A 69 -3.07 32.92 -18.79
N MET A 70 -2.71 32.01 -17.89
CA MET A 70 -3.06 32.10 -16.48
C MET A 70 -2.18 33.15 -15.79
N ARG A 71 -2.78 34.30 -15.47
CA ARG A 71 -2.13 35.40 -14.76
C ARG A 71 -2.98 35.78 -13.53
N PRO A 72 -2.35 36.13 -12.39
CA PRO A 72 -3.09 36.59 -11.20
C PRO A 72 -4.03 37.76 -11.52
N GLY A 73 -5.32 37.59 -11.22
CA GLY A 73 -6.35 38.63 -11.42
C GLY A 73 -6.81 38.83 -12.86
N ALA A 74 -6.43 37.96 -13.80
CA ALA A 74 -6.87 38.04 -15.20
C ALA A 74 -8.29 37.49 -15.43
N PHE A 75 -8.84 36.76 -14.45
CA PHE A 75 -10.15 36.13 -14.54
C PHE A 75 -11.07 36.63 -13.45
N MET A 76 -12.38 36.55 -13.69
CA MET A 76 -13.42 36.85 -12.73
C MET A 76 -14.39 35.68 -12.59
N ILE A 77 -14.85 35.47 -11.36
CA ILE A 77 -15.96 34.57 -11.01
C ILE A 77 -16.97 35.43 -10.28
N ASP A 78 -18.22 35.44 -10.74
CA ASP A 78 -19.31 36.26 -10.18
C ASP A 78 -18.92 37.74 -9.99
N GLY A 79 -18.18 38.30 -10.96
CA GLY A 79 -17.69 39.68 -10.94
C GLY A 79 -16.49 39.95 -10.02
N GLN A 80 -15.98 38.93 -9.32
CA GLN A 80 -14.81 39.06 -8.45
C GLN A 80 -13.55 38.54 -9.14
N ARG A 81 -12.47 39.33 -9.12
CA ARG A 81 -11.18 38.91 -9.70
C ARG A 81 -10.53 37.80 -8.88
N VAL A 82 -10.09 36.77 -9.57
CA VAL A 82 -9.47 35.58 -8.97
C VAL A 82 -8.11 35.27 -9.60
N GLU A 83 -7.28 34.55 -8.85
CA GLU A 83 -6.11 33.87 -9.38
C GLU A 83 -6.48 32.40 -9.59
N LEU A 84 -6.61 32.00 -10.85
CA LEU A 84 -6.87 30.60 -11.16
C LEU A 84 -5.60 29.78 -10.93
N THR A 85 -5.74 28.67 -10.23
CA THR A 85 -4.66 27.70 -10.00
C THR A 85 -4.95 26.42 -10.76
N ARG A 86 -3.90 25.68 -11.15
CA ARG A 86 -4.06 24.39 -11.80
C ARG A 86 -4.92 23.45 -10.95
N PHE A 87 -5.97 22.89 -11.55
CA PHE A 87 -6.70 21.78 -10.96
C PHE A 87 -5.93 20.47 -11.17
N VAL A 88 -5.74 19.73 -10.08
CA VAL A 88 -5.22 18.36 -10.11
C VAL A 88 -6.27 17.49 -9.42
N PRO A 89 -6.99 16.61 -10.14
CA PRO A 89 -7.97 15.76 -9.50
C PRO A 89 -7.26 14.89 -8.47
N GLN A 90 -7.73 14.91 -7.22
CA GLN A 90 -7.24 14.00 -6.19
C GLN A 90 -7.66 12.58 -6.57
N ARG A 91 -6.75 11.83 -7.21
CA ARG A 91 -6.88 10.37 -7.27
C ARG A 91 -6.47 9.82 -5.92
N ALA A 92 -7.42 9.25 -5.19
CA ALA A 92 -7.09 8.46 -4.02
C ALA A 92 -6.13 7.34 -4.45
N PRO A 93 -4.98 7.16 -3.78
CA PRO A 93 -4.14 5.99 -4.02
C PRO A 93 -4.93 4.77 -3.53
N GLN A 94 -5.57 4.06 -4.45
CA GLN A 94 -6.19 2.78 -4.14
C GLN A 94 -5.09 1.73 -4.14
N ARG A 95 -4.37 1.60 -3.02
CA ARG A 95 -3.43 0.51 -2.80
C ARG A 95 -4.11 -0.62 -2.03
N SER A 96 -3.70 -1.86 -2.28
CA SER A 96 -4.06 -3.00 -1.45
C SER A 96 -3.33 -2.95 -0.11
N ASN A 97 -3.64 -3.89 0.79
CA ASN A 97 -2.94 -4.01 2.07
C ASN A 97 -1.48 -4.46 1.91
N SER A 98 -1.13 -5.15 0.82
CA SER A 98 0.25 -5.48 0.42
C SER A 98 0.99 -4.29 -0.21
N GLY A 99 0.25 -3.26 -0.64
CA GLY A 99 0.80 -2.04 -1.24
C GLY A 99 0.80 -2.01 -2.77
N SER A 100 0.29 -3.05 -3.42
CA SER A 100 0.05 -3.11 -4.86
C SER A 100 -1.07 -2.15 -5.30
N ARG A 101 -1.28 -2.01 -6.62
CA ARG A 101 -2.44 -1.26 -7.13
C ARG A 101 -3.71 -2.07 -6.94
N ARG A 102 -4.66 -1.52 -6.19
CA ARG A 102 -5.96 -2.15 -5.99
C ARG A 102 -6.75 -2.12 -7.29
N VAL A 103 -7.28 -3.28 -7.65
CA VAL A 103 -8.25 -3.46 -8.74
C VAL A 103 -9.64 -3.50 -8.10
N GLU A 104 -10.53 -2.60 -8.55
CA GLU A 104 -11.95 -2.63 -8.17
C GLU A 104 -12.69 -3.71 -8.97
N ASN A 105 -13.75 -4.28 -8.38
CA ASN A 105 -14.60 -5.30 -9.02
C ASN A 105 -13.85 -6.55 -9.49
N VAL A 106 -13.02 -7.13 -8.62
CA VAL A 106 -12.45 -8.46 -8.88
C VAL A 106 -13.61 -9.47 -8.89
N GLU A 107 -14.03 -9.89 -10.09
CA GLU A 107 -14.92 -11.04 -10.24
C GLU A 107 -14.22 -12.30 -9.70
N ALA A 108 -14.99 -13.24 -9.15
CA ALA A 108 -14.46 -14.51 -8.70
C ALA A 108 -13.90 -15.28 -9.91
N LYS A 109 -12.57 -15.22 -10.09
CA LYS A 109 -11.87 -16.03 -11.09
C LYS A 109 -11.94 -17.51 -10.69
N ILE A 110 -11.88 -18.40 -11.69
CA ILE A 110 -11.56 -19.81 -11.45
C ILE A 110 -10.19 -19.84 -10.75
N ALA A 111 -10.10 -20.57 -9.64
CA ALA A 111 -8.84 -20.72 -8.94
C ALA A 111 -7.77 -21.23 -9.90
N ALA A 112 -6.64 -20.51 -9.97
CA ALA A 112 -5.46 -20.95 -10.69
C ALA A 112 -5.07 -22.35 -10.20
N PRO A 113 -4.36 -23.16 -11.00
CA PRO A 113 -3.91 -24.46 -10.54
C PRO A 113 -2.92 -24.37 -9.37
N SER A 114 -2.15 -23.28 -9.26
CA SER A 114 -1.13 -23.06 -8.23
C SER A 114 -1.71 -22.77 -6.84
N ARG A 115 -0.93 -23.07 -5.78
CA ARG A 115 -1.31 -22.90 -4.37
C ARG A 115 -0.20 -22.26 -3.55
N ILE A 116 -0.60 -21.51 -2.53
CA ILE A 116 0.27 -21.17 -1.41
C ILE A 116 -0.17 -22.00 -0.21
N TRP A 117 0.78 -22.65 0.41
CA TRP A 117 0.60 -23.50 1.58
C TRP A 117 1.26 -22.84 2.78
N VAL A 118 0.56 -22.79 3.90
CA VAL A 118 1.06 -22.18 5.14
C VAL A 118 0.99 -23.19 6.28
N GLU A 119 1.85 -23.05 7.27
CA GLU A 119 1.97 -24.03 8.34
C GLU A 119 0.70 -24.10 9.22
N GLY A 120 0.22 -22.93 9.66
CA GLY A 120 -0.91 -22.79 10.58
C GLY A 120 -2.06 -21.92 10.08
N VAL A 121 -3.15 -21.93 10.85
CA VAL A 121 -4.35 -21.14 10.57
C VAL A 121 -4.16 -19.63 10.81
N HIS A 122 -3.23 -19.26 11.70
CA HIS A 122 -2.93 -17.85 11.97
C HIS A 122 -2.13 -17.24 10.80
N ASP A 123 -1.22 -18.02 10.23
CA ASP A 123 -0.46 -17.70 9.01
C ASP A 123 -1.40 -17.42 7.86
N ALA A 124 -2.31 -18.37 7.59
CA ALA A 124 -3.33 -18.24 6.56
C ALA A 124 -4.14 -16.94 6.75
N ALA A 125 -4.49 -16.62 7.98
CA ALA A 125 -5.26 -15.42 8.30
C ALA A 125 -4.47 -14.12 8.12
N ILE A 126 -3.18 -14.06 8.49
CA ILE A 126 -2.33 -12.90 8.21
C ILE A 126 -2.10 -12.75 6.71
N VAL A 127 -1.80 -13.85 6.01
CA VAL A 127 -1.59 -13.84 4.57
C VAL A 127 -2.84 -13.34 3.84
N GLU A 128 -4.01 -13.87 4.18
CA GLU A 128 -5.28 -13.44 3.61
C GLU A 128 -5.56 -11.96 3.92
N LYS A 129 -5.23 -11.49 5.12
CA LYS A 129 -5.50 -10.10 5.52
C LYS A 129 -4.65 -9.08 4.73
N ILE A 130 -3.39 -9.40 4.47
CA ILE A 130 -2.45 -8.47 3.82
C ILE A 130 -2.44 -8.67 2.29
N TRP A 131 -2.35 -9.92 1.82
CA TRP A 131 -2.18 -10.26 0.40
C TRP A 131 -3.42 -10.87 -0.26
N GLY A 132 -4.49 -11.15 0.48
CA GLY A 132 -5.66 -11.83 -0.08
C GLY A 132 -6.31 -11.10 -1.26
N HIS A 133 -6.20 -9.76 -1.34
CA HIS A 133 -6.64 -9.02 -2.52
C HIS A 133 -5.85 -9.40 -3.77
N ASP A 134 -4.52 -9.37 -3.69
CA ASP A 134 -3.61 -9.73 -4.77
C ASP A 134 -3.78 -11.18 -5.19
N LEU A 135 -3.83 -12.09 -4.21
CA LEU A 135 -4.02 -13.52 -4.47
C LEU A 135 -5.34 -13.82 -5.17
N ARG A 136 -6.43 -13.11 -4.83
CA ARG A 136 -7.71 -13.23 -5.53
C ARG A 136 -7.67 -12.67 -6.96
N VAL A 137 -6.89 -11.61 -7.22
CA VAL A 137 -6.66 -11.10 -8.58
C VAL A 137 -5.97 -12.15 -9.43
N GLU A 138 -5.02 -12.90 -8.85
CA GLU A 138 -4.26 -13.95 -9.54
C GLU A 138 -4.92 -15.34 -9.49
N GLY A 139 -6.03 -15.48 -8.75
CA GLY A 139 -6.72 -16.76 -8.55
C GLY A 139 -5.94 -17.77 -7.70
N VAL A 140 -4.92 -17.33 -6.96
CA VAL A 140 -4.11 -18.19 -6.07
C VAL A 140 -4.86 -18.43 -4.76
N VAL A 141 -4.92 -19.69 -4.33
CA VAL A 141 -5.57 -20.08 -3.07
C VAL A 141 -4.52 -20.38 -2.00
N VAL A 142 -4.80 -19.93 -0.78
CA VAL A 142 -4.02 -20.24 0.42
C VAL A 142 -4.65 -21.42 1.17
N GLU A 143 -3.87 -22.46 1.43
CA GLU A 143 -4.30 -23.66 2.17
C GLU A 143 -3.34 -23.91 3.35
N TYR A 144 -3.83 -24.47 4.45
CA TYR A 144 -2.98 -24.78 5.60
C TYR A 144 -2.50 -26.25 5.56
N LEU A 145 -1.26 -26.49 5.98
CA LEU A 145 -0.59 -27.80 5.94
C LEU A 145 -0.75 -28.64 7.21
N GLU A 146 -1.13 -28.03 8.33
CA GLU A 146 -1.10 -28.67 9.66
C GLU A 146 0.34 -29.13 10.02
N GLY A 147 1.34 -28.32 9.69
CA GLY A 147 2.75 -28.64 9.92
C GLY A 147 3.50 -29.15 8.67
N LEU A 148 4.80 -28.87 8.61
CA LEU A 148 5.66 -29.29 7.49
C LEU A 148 5.85 -30.80 7.38
N ASP A 149 5.59 -31.57 8.44
CA ASP A 149 5.69 -33.03 8.40
C ASP A 149 4.71 -33.64 7.36
N ASN A 150 3.62 -32.94 7.03
CA ASN A 150 2.64 -33.37 6.02
C ASN A 150 3.03 -32.97 4.58
N LEU A 151 4.09 -32.17 4.39
CA LEU A 151 4.42 -31.56 3.11
C LEU A 151 4.59 -32.62 2.02
N GLN A 152 5.38 -33.67 2.27
CA GLN A 152 5.67 -34.69 1.28
C GLN A 152 4.40 -35.41 0.78
N SER A 153 3.53 -35.82 1.70
CA SER A 153 2.29 -36.51 1.35
C SER A 153 1.34 -35.60 0.57
N LYS A 154 1.21 -34.31 0.94
CA LYS A 154 0.39 -33.37 0.18
C LYS A 154 0.97 -33.08 -1.20
N LEU A 155 2.30 -33.04 -1.35
CA LEU A 155 2.94 -32.86 -2.66
C LEU A 155 2.69 -34.05 -3.58
N GLU A 156 2.65 -35.27 -3.04
CA GLU A 156 2.34 -36.49 -3.80
C GLU A 156 0.90 -36.52 -4.29
N GLU A 157 -0.05 -36.07 -3.46
CA GLU A 157 -1.45 -35.91 -3.85
C GLU A 157 -1.62 -34.77 -4.86
N PHE A 158 -1.00 -33.63 -4.59
CA PHE A 158 -1.14 -32.46 -5.43
C PHE A 158 -0.51 -32.72 -6.79
N GLN A 159 0.73 -33.19 -6.88
CA GLN A 159 1.52 -33.34 -8.11
C GLN A 159 1.89 -31.99 -8.78
N PRO A 160 2.74 -31.16 -8.16
CA PRO A 160 3.16 -29.88 -8.75
C PRO A 160 3.85 -30.06 -10.12
N GLY A 161 3.60 -29.12 -11.04
CA GLY A 161 4.07 -29.16 -12.42
C GLY A 161 4.15 -27.77 -13.07
N PRO A 162 4.51 -27.70 -14.36
CA PRO A 162 4.42 -26.46 -15.15
C PRO A 162 3.00 -25.87 -15.09
N GLY A 163 2.88 -24.57 -14.80
CA GLY A 163 1.60 -23.87 -14.59
C GLY A 163 0.79 -24.33 -13.38
N ARG A 164 1.38 -25.15 -12.50
CA ARG A 164 0.74 -25.69 -11.30
C ARG A 164 1.75 -25.82 -10.17
N ARG A 165 2.17 -24.68 -9.64
CA ARG A 165 3.25 -24.55 -8.66
C ARG A 165 2.72 -24.52 -7.24
N VAL A 166 3.57 -24.88 -6.28
CA VAL A 166 3.28 -24.78 -4.85
C VAL A 166 4.30 -23.87 -4.19
N GLY A 167 3.83 -22.79 -3.60
CA GLY A 167 4.60 -22.00 -2.64
C GLY A 167 4.33 -22.49 -1.22
N VAL A 168 5.34 -22.65 -0.38
CA VAL A 168 5.18 -23.02 1.03
C VAL A 168 5.80 -21.95 1.91
N LEU A 169 5.01 -21.40 2.84
CA LEU A 169 5.47 -20.51 3.89
C LEU A 169 5.62 -21.32 5.19
N ALA A 170 6.86 -21.45 5.66
CA ALA A 170 7.20 -22.17 6.87
C ALA A 170 7.53 -21.22 8.03
N ASP A 171 7.14 -21.61 9.23
CA ASP A 171 7.56 -20.93 10.45
C ASP A 171 8.97 -21.40 10.82
N HIS A 172 9.72 -20.54 11.53
CA HIS A 172 11.02 -20.87 12.10
C HIS A 172 12.02 -21.52 11.12
N LEU A 173 11.97 -21.14 9.84
CA LEU A 173 12.82 -21.73 8.81
C LEU A 173 14.26 -21.22 8.91
N ILE A 174 15.02 -21.79 9.85
CA ILE A 174 16.43 -21.49 10.07
C ILE A 174 17.29 -22.62 9.53
N GLU A 175 18.40 -22.29 8.88
CA GLU A 175 19.32 -23.29 8.35
C GLU A 175 19.83 -24.25 9.46
N GLY A 176 19.80 -25.55 9.18
CA GLY A 176 20.28 -26.59 10.09
C GLY A 176 19.21 -27.23 10.97
N THR A 177 18.01 -26.62 11.03
CA THR A 177 16.82 -27.16 11.71
C THR A 177 16.19 -28.36 10.99
N LYS A 178 15.27 -29.06 11.64
CA LYS A 178 14.52 -30.20 11.06
C LYS A 178 13.73 -29.73 9.84
N GLU A 179 13.10 -28.58 9.97
CA GLU A 179 12.27 -27.89 8.98
C GLU A 179 13.09 -27.61 7.72
N SER A 180 14.32 -27.08 7.88
CA SER A 180 15.24 -26.85 6.74
C SER A 180 15.71 -28.12 6.04
N ARG A 181 15.55 -29.32 6.63
CA ARG A 181 15.88 -30.60 5.98
C ARG A 181 14.70 -31.14 5.19
N LEU A 182 13.48 -30.98 5.71
CA LEU A 182 12.24 -31.41 5.05
C LEU A 182 12.00 -30.67 3.72
N THR A 183 12.58 -29.48 3.55
CA THR A 183 12.36 -28.62 2.38
C THR A 183 13.41 -28.82 1.28
N ARG A 184 14.55 -29.49 1.55
CA ARG A 184 15.64 -29.67 0.56
C ARG A 184 15.31 -30.65 -0.55
N SER A 185 14.39 -31.58 -0.32
CA SER A 185 14.03 -32.65 -1.27
C SER A 185 12.89 -32.29 -2.20
N VAL A 186 12.34 -31.06 -2.12
CA VAL A 186 11.18 -30.69 -2.93
C VAL A 186 11.58 -30.35 -4.37
N GLY A 187 10.75 -30.74 -5.33
CA GLY A 187 11.01 -30.57 -6.76
C GLY A 187 11.06 -29.12 -7.25
N PRO A 188 11.31 -28.90 -8.56
CA PRO A 188 11.50 -27.56 -9.13
C PRO A 188 10.23 -26.71 -9.17
N HIS A 189 9.05 -27.34 -9.07
CA HIS A 189 7.75 -26.65 -9.04
C HIS A 189 7.25 -26.36 -7.61
N VAL A 190 8.15 -26.46 -6.63
CA VAL A 190 7.88 -26.18 -5.22
C VAL A 190 8.94 -25.23 -4.68
N LEU A 191 8.51 -24.05 -4.21
CA LEU A 191 9.36 -23.11 -3.49
C LEU A 191 8.95 -23.11 -2.02
N VAL A 192 9.92 -23.30 -1.13
CA VAL A 192 9.70 -23.13 0.31
C VAL A 192 10.46 -21.90 0.76
N THR A 193 9.72 -20.97 1.34
CA THR A 193 10.28 -19.82 2.05
C THR A 193 9.83 -19.90 3.50
N GLY A 194 10.29 -18.95 4.32
CA GLY A 194 9.85 -18.86 5.70
C GLY A 194 10.37 -17.61 6.36
N HIS A 195 9.99 -17.46 7.61
CA HIS A 195 10.48 -16.37 8.47
C HIS A 195 11.25 -16.92 9.67
N PRO A 196 12.16 -16.12 10.25
CA PRO A 196 13.00 -16.57 11.37
C PRO A 196 12.23 -16.71 12.68
N PHE A 197 10.97 -16.29 12.72
CA PHE A 197 10.16 -16.30 13.93
C PHE A 197 9.62 -17.68 14.24
N ILE A 198 9.53 -17.96 15.54
CA ILE A 198 8.97 -19.20 16.10
C ILE A 198 7.46 -19.36 15.84
N ASP A 199 6.76 -18.23 15.61
CA ASP A 199 5.34 -18.18 15.34
C ASP A 199 5.00 -16.87 14.60
N ILE A 200 3.99 -16.88 13.74
CA ILE A 200 3.52 -15.69 13.01
C ILE A 200 3.19 -14.48 13.89
N TRP A 201 2.82 -14.69 15.16
CA TRP A 201 2.61 -13.56 16.09
C TRP A 201 3.88 -12.72 16.22
N ALA A 202 5.05 -13.36 16.33
CA ALA A 202 6.33 -12.67 16.45
C ALA A 202 6.74 -11.96 15.15
N ALA A 203 6.14 -12.31 14.01
CA ALA A 203 6.31 -11.59 12.76
C ALA A 203 5.52 -10.27 12.72
N VAL A 204 4.53 -10.07 13.61
CA VAL A 204 3.84 -8.79 13.76
C VAL A 204 4.71 -7.85 14.59
N LYS A 205 4.82 -6.59 14.15
CA LYS A 205 5.61 -5.58 14.86
C LYS A 205 5.05 -5.35 16.28
N PRO A 206 5.88 -5.44 17.34
CA PRO A 206 5.41 -5.41 18.72
C PRO A 206 4.68 -4.10 19.06
N GLU A 207 5.06 -2.98 18.43
CA GLU A 207 4.44 -1.68 18.68
C GLU A 207 2.96 -1.66 18.28
N ARG A 208 2.56 -2.52 17.33
CA ARG A 208 1.16 -2.65 16.87
C ARG A 208 0.24 -3.21 17.94
N VAL A 209 0.79 -3.94 18.90
CA VAL A 209 0.07 -4.48 20.06
C VAL A 209 0.43 -3.77 21.36
N GLY A 210 1.08 -2.60 21.27
CA GLY A 210 1.46 -1.77 22.43
C GLY A 210 2.65 -2.31 23.22
N LEU A 211 3.50 -3.12 22.59
CA LEU A 211 4.71 -3.67 23.19
C LEU A 211 5.95 -2.96 22.63
N ASN A 212 6.97 -2.78 23.46
CA ASN A 212 8.28 -2.32 22.98
C ASN A 212 9.05 -3.44 22.28
N ALA A 213 8.85 -4.68 22.71
CA ALA A 213 9.41 -5.90 22.13
C ALA A 213 8.52 -7.08 22.52
N TRP A 214 8.54 -8.14 21.72
CA TRP A 214 7.97 -9.42 22.14
C TRP A 214 8.73 -9.97 23.35
N PRO A 215 8.05 -10.53 24.36
CA PRO A 215 8.72 -11.07 25.52
C PRO A 215 9.47 -12.35 25.16
N GLU A 216 10.62 -12.55 25.80
CA GLU A 216 11.35 -13.81 25.70
C GLU A 216 10.60 -14.93 26.42
N VAL A 217 10.32 -16.01 25.69
CA VAL A 217 9.73 -17.23 26.23
C VAL A 217 10.82 -18.30 26.30
N PRO A 218 11.14 -18.84 27.49
CA PRO A 218 12.11 -19.91 27.67
C PRO A 218 11.80 -21.14 26.84
N TYR A 219 12.86 -21.82 26.42
CA TYR A 219 12.75 -23.09 25.72
C TYR A 219 11.99 -24.13 26.56
N GLY A 220 11.10 -24.89 25.91
CA GLY A 220 10.25 -25.90 26.55
C GLY A 220 8.92 -25.37 27.10
N GLU A 221 8.70 -24.05 27.10
CA GLU A 221 7.39 -23.45 27.34
C GLU A 221 6.66 -23.26 26.00
N ASP A 222 5.34 -23.55 25.93
CA ASP A 222 4.53 -23.18 24.78
C ASP A 222 4.60 -21.68 24.55
N TRP A 223 5.04 -21.29 23.36
CA TRP A 223 5.40 -19.91 23.09
C TRP A 223 4.19 -18.96 23.23
N LYS A 224 3.01 -19.34 22.69
CA LYS A 224 1.80 -18.50 22.75
C LYS A 224 1.30 -18.33 24.17
N MET A 225 1.27 -19.40 24.98
CA MET A 225 0.92 -19.32 26.40
C MET A 225 1.93 -18.46 27.16
N GLY A 226 3.22 -18.63 26.88
CA GLY A 226 4.28 -17.87 27.54
C GLY A 226 4.26 -16.37 27.23
N VAL A 227 3.93 -16.00 26.00
CA VAL A 227 3.66 -14.61 25.62
C VAL A 227 2.46 -14.07 26.39
N CYS A 228 1.32 -14.78 26.37
CA CYS A 228 0.11 -14.33 27.05
C CYS A 228 0.36 -14.09 28.55
N ARG A 229 1.07 -15.00 29.22
CA ARG A 229 1.41 -14.89 30.64
C ARG A 229 2.26 -13.65 30.96
N ARG A 230 3.23 -13.34 30.11
CA ARG A 230 4.17 -12.21 30.32
C ARG A 230 3.55 -10.86 29.98
N VAL A 231 2.71 -10.81 28.96
CA VAL A 231 2.01 -9.58 28.55
C VAL A 231 0.77 -9.32 29.42
N GLY A 232 0.22 -10.36 30.07
CA GLY A 232 -1.02 -10.26 30.84
C GLY A 232 -2.28 -10.44 29.98
N TRP A 233 -2.19 -11.19 28.88
CA TRP A 233 -3.35 -11.60 28.10
C TRP A 233 -3.95 -12.89 28.67
N SER A 234 -5.28 -13.00 28.66
CA SER A 234 -6.00 -14.07 29.35
C SER A 234 -5.68 -15.47 28.82
N ASN A 235 -5.57 -15.64 27.50
CA ASN A 235 -5.30 -16.93 26.85
C ASN A 235 -4.85 -16.72 25.38
N PRO A 236 -4.35 -17.77 24.69
CA PRO A 236 -3.91 -17.66 23.30
C PRO A 236 -4.98 -17.20 22.30
N LYS A 237 -6.26 -17.54 22.51
CA LYS A 237 -7.36 -17.08 21.63
C LYS A 237 -7.58 -15.57 21.77
N ASP A 238 -7.47 -15.06 22.99
CA ASP A 238 -7.54 -13.64 23.32
C ASP A 238 -6.31 -12.87 22.79
N GLY A 239 -5.12 -13.48 22.88
CA GLY A 239 -3.90 -12.93 22.30
C GLY A 239 -3.99 -12.86 20.78
N TRP A 240 -4.45 -13.93 20.13
CA TRP A 240 -4.61 -13.96 18.68
C TRP A 240 -5.53 -12.85 18.19
N ARG A 241 -6.69 -12.66 18.83
CA ARG A 241 -7.61 -11.58 18.46
C ARG A 241 -6.95 -10.21 18.49
N ARG A 242 -6.11 -9.93 19.50
CA ARG A 242 -5.37 -8.68 19.62
C ARG A 242 -4.34 -8.53 18.50
N VAL A 243 -3.54 -9.57 18.26
CA VAL A 243 -2.53 -9.59 17.19
C VAL A 243 -3.17 -9.40 15.82
N TYR A 244 -4.22 -10.17 15.52
CA TYR A 244 -4.92 -10.09 14.24
C TYR A 244 -5.56 -8.71 14.02
N GLN A 245 -6.15 -8.09 15.05
CA GLN A 245 -6.74 -6.75 14.94
C GLN A 245 -5.71 -5.64 14.75
N ALA A 246 -4.47 -5.84 15.21
CA ALA A 246 -3.39 -4.86 15.13
C ALA A 246 -2.73 -4.75 13.73
N VAL A 247 -2.96 -5.74 12.86
CA VAL A 247 -2.40 -5.81 11.50
C VAL A 247 -3.40 -5.25 10.50
N ASP A 248 -3.05 -4.22 9.73
CA ASP A 248 -3.89 -3.70 8.64
C ASP A 248 -3.21 -3.84 7.28
N THR A 249 -1.89 -3.63 7.23
CA THR A 249 -1.10 -3.62 6.00
C THR A 249 0.23 -4.34 6.17
N PHE A 250 0.95 -4.54 5.07
CA PHE A 250 2.31 -5.10 5.08
C PHE A 250 3.27 -4.34 6.01
N ARG A 251 2.99 -3.06 6.30
CA ARG A 251 3.84 -2.24 7.19
C ARG A 251 3.79 -2.67 8.64
N ASP A 252 2.80 -3.47 9.03
CA ASP A 252 2.57 -3.89 10.41
C ASP A 252 3.29 -5.20 10.75
N VAL A 253 3.93 -5.82 9.76
CA VAL A 253 4.71 -7.05 9.91
C VAL A 253 6.19 -6.82 9.58
N ASP A 254 7.01 -7.77 9.99
CA ASP A 254 8.45 -7.76 9.75
C ASP A 254 8.78 -7.97 8.27
N SER A 255 9.85 -7.32 7.80
CA SER A 255 10.29 -7.39 6.40
C SER A 255 10.68 -8.80 5.95
N THR A 256 11.10 -9.68 6.85
CA THR A 256 11.44 -11.07 6.53
C THR A 256 10.20 -11.86 6.10
N LEU A 257 9.07 -11.69 6.80
CA LEU A 257 7.78 -12.27 6.38
C LEU A 257 7.33 -11.69 5.05
N ILE A 258 7.43 -10.37 4.87
CA ILE A 258 7.06 -9.71 3.62
C ILE A 258 7.84 -10.32 2.46
N GLY A 259 9.18 -10.33 2.56
CA GLY A 259 10.03 -10.88 1.51
C GLY A 259 9.75 -12.35 1.22
N ALA A 260 9.46 -13.16 2.24
CA ALA A 260 9.10 -14.56 2.08
C ALA A 260 7.80 -14.71 1.25
N VAL A 261 6.74 -14.01 1.64
CA VAL A 261 5.44 -14.09 0.96
C VAL A 261 5.53 -13.55 -0.48
N GLU A 262 6.19 -12.42 -0.71
CA GLU A 262 6.35 -11.85 -2.06
C GLU A 262 7.05 -12.85 -3.00
N ARG A 263 8.13 -13.51 -2.55
CA ARG A 263 8.80 -14.55 -3.35
C ARG A 263 7.89 -15.74 -3.65
N LEU A 264 7.01 -16.12 -2.73
CA LEU A 264 6.03 -17.18 -3.00
C LEU A 264 5.00 -16.74 -4.04
N VAL A 265 4.49 -15.51 -3.93
CA VAL A 265 3.55 -14.94 -4.89
C VAL A 265 4.18 -14.94 -6.27
N ASP A 266 5.35 -14.32 -6.41
CA ASP A 266 6.10 -14.27 -7.67
C ASP A 266 6.31 -15.67 -8.25
N PHE A 267 6.72 -16.64 -7.43
CA PHE A 267 6.92 -18.02 -7.87
C PHE A 267 5.65 -18.68 -8.42
N VAL A 268 4.50 -18.47 -7.77
CA VAL A 268 3.25 -19.15 -8.15
C VAL A 268 2.48 -18.45 -9.27
N THR A 269 2.77 -17.18 -9.53
CA THR A 269 2.09 -16.36 -10.56
C THR A 269 2.95 -16.09 -11.79
N ASP A 270 4.28 -16.06 -11.67
CA ASP A 270 5.19 -15.83 -12.80
C ASP A 270 5.92 -17.13 -13.19
N GLU A 271 5.48 -17.71 -14.32
CA GLU A 271 6.07 -18.93 -14.86
C GLU A 271 7.48 -18.75 -15.43
N THR A 272 7.90 -17.51 -15.68
CA THR A 272 9.24 -17.22 -16.21
C THR A 272 10.33 -17.30 -15.15
N LEU A 273 9.96 -17.13 -13.88
CA LEU A 273 10.87 -17.28 -12.75
C LEU A 273 11.09 -18.76 -12.43
N SER A 274 12.34 -19.15 -12.27
CA SER A 274 12.72 -20.46 -11.72
C SER A 274 12.74 -20.41 -10.19
N LYS A 275 12.79 -21.59 -9.56
CA LYS A 275 12.98 -21.69 -8.11
C LYS A 275 14.32 -21.07 -7.70
N GLU A 276 15.35 -21.29 -8.51
CA GLU A 276 16.72 -20.86 -8.27
C GLU A 276 16.88 -19.34 -8.31
N ASP A 277 16.04 -18.63 -9.07
CA ASP A 277 16.04 -17.15 -9.13
C ASP A 277 15.52 -16.51 -7.82
N LEU A 278 14.83 -17.28 -6.99
CA LEU A 278 14.09 -16.82 -5.80
C LEU A 278 14.65 -17.36 -4.48
N LEU A 279 15.74 -18.13 -4.53
CA LEU A 279 16.50 -18.59 -3.35
C LEU A 279 17.60 -17.60 -2.99
#